data_AF-X0VDR6-F1
#
_entry.id   AF-X0VDR6-F1
#
_cell.length_a   1.000
_cell.length_b   1.000
_cell.length_c   1.000
_cell.angle_alpha   90.00
_cell.angle_beta   90.00
_cell.angle_gamma   90.00
#
_symmetry.space_group_name_H-M   'P 1'
#
loop_
_entity.id
_entity.type
_entity.pdbx_description
1 polymer ?
#
loop_
_entity_poly.entity_id
_entity_poly.type
_entity_poly.pdbx_seq_one_letter_code
_entity_poly.pdbx_strand_id
1 'polypeptide(L)' 'MDKAAILAELVELSGSAEMEPDEFTRAEFMEASGCQYEAAKRRLGILESKGVLTKRKLCVNGASCWVYRKVEANDGS' A
#
# COMPACT_ATOMS: atom_id res chain seq x y z
N MET A 1 4.61 20.95 -10.62
CA MET A 1 5.15 19.59 -10.54
C MET A 1 4.02 18.64 -10.90
N ASP A 2 4.18 17.92 -12.01
CA ASP A 2 3.15 17.06 -12.59
C ASP A 2 3.03 15.73 -11.82
N LYS A 3 1.79 15.33 -11.51
CA LYS A 3 1.47 14.07 -10.78
C LYS A 3 2.13 12.84 -11.41
N ALA A 4 2.23 12.83 -12.75
CA ALA A 4 2.84 11.74 -13.50
C ALA A 4 4.35 11.62 -13.27
N ALA A 5 5.06 12.74 -13.03
CA ALA A 5 6.50 12.73 -12.80
C ALA A 5 6.86 12.15 -11.41
N ILE A 6 6.05 12.45 -10.40
CA ILE A 6 6.27 11.92 -9.04
C ILE A 6 6.01 10.40 -9.00
N LEU A 7 5.00 9.93 -9.73
CA LEU A 7 4.72 8.49 -9.85
C LEU A 7 5.81 7.77 -10.65
N ALA A 8 6.30 8.36 -11.74
CA ALA A 8 7.40 7.81 -12.51
C ALA A 8 8.70 7.75 -11.69
N GLU A 9 9.06 8.82 -10.97
CA GLU A 9 10.21 8.82 -10.06
C GLU A 9 10.07 7.79 -8.94
N LEU A 10 8.88 7.64 -8.35
CA LEU A 10 8.64 6.61 -7.33
C LEU A 10 8.77 5.20 -7.90
N VAL A 11 8.30 4.96 -9.13
CA VAL A 11 8.41 3.67 -9.82
C VAL A 11 9.87 3.37 -10.21
N GLU A 12 10.60 4.36 -10.73
CA GLU A 12 12.03 4.23 -11.07
C GLU A 12 12.92 4.07 -9.82
N LEU A 13 12.64 4.79 -8.73
CA LEU A 13 13.32 4.63 -7.44
C LEU A 13 12.95 3.30 -6.77
N SER A 14 11.76 2.76 -7.07
CA SER A 14 11.30 1.44 -6.62
C SER A 14 11.87 0.27 -7.42
N GLY A 15 12.92 0.49 -8.22
CA GLY A 15 13.82 -0.52 -8.81
C GLY A 15 13.32 -1.96 -8.68
N SER A 16 12.29 -2.29 -9.47
CA SER A 16 11.66 -3.60 -9.62
C SER A 16 11.52 -4.42 -8.33
N ALA A 17 10.95 -3.84 -7.27
CA ALA A 17 10.23 -4.67 -6.32
C ALA A 17 8.78 -4.76 -6.81
N GLU A 18 8.48 -5.82 -7.57
CA GLU A 18 7.17 -6.03 -8.16
C GLU A 18 6.10 -5.99 -7.05
N MET A 19 5.33 -4.90 -7.04
CA MET A 19 4.05 -4.85 -6.35
C MET A 19 3.06 -5.61 -7.21
N GLU A 20 2.34 -6.50 -6.58
CA GLU A 20 1.31 -7.26 -7.25
C GLU A 20 0.14 -6.32 -7.59
N PRO A 21 -0.64 -6.60 -8.66
CA PRO A 21 -1.66 -5.68 -9.16
C PRO A 21 -2.79 -5.36 -8.15
N ASP A 22 -2.94 -6.20 -7.13
CA ASP A 22 -3.92 -6.09 -6.06
C ASP A 22 -3.32 -5.51 -4.74
N GLU A 23 -2.04 -5.16 -4.76
CA GLU A 23 -1.36 -4.52 -3.64
C GLU A 23 -1.39 -3.00 -3.74
N PHE A 24 -1.42 -2.35 -2.58
CA PHE A 24 -1.39 -0.91 -2.47
C PHE A 24 -0.59 -0.45 -1.26
N THR A 25 -0.01 0.74 -1.37
CA THR A 25 0.72 1.41 -0.29
C THR A 25 -0.21 2.22 0.60
N ARG A 26 0.30 2.63 1.76
CA ARG A 26 -0.39 3.62 2.61
C ARG A 26 -0.64 4.94 1.87
N ALA A 27 0.28 5.36 1.02
CA ALA A 27 0.16 6.59 0.26
C ALA A 27 -1.04 6.54 -0.70
N GLU A 28 -1.19 5.43 -1.42
CA GLU A 28 -2.35 5.20 -2.30
C GLU A 28 -3.66 5.14 -1.50
N PHE A 29 -3.66 4.49 -0.33
CA PHE A 29 -4.82 4.51 0.56
C PHE A 29 -5.18 5.93 1.02
N MET A 30 -4.19 6.77 1.36
CA MET A 30 -4.41 8.16 1.74
C MET A 30 -4.97 8.98 0.58
N GLU A 31 -4.44 8.83 -0.62
CA GLU A 31 -4.92 9.51 -1.83
C GLU A 31 -6.38 9.14 -2.12
N ALA A 32 -6.69 7.84 -2.11
CA ALA A 32 -8.04 7.35 -2.41
C ALA A 32 -9.08 7.73 -1.34
N SER A 33 -8.68 7.78 -0.07
CA SER A 33 -9.59 8.07 1.05
C SER A 33 -9.63 9.54 1.47
N GLY A 34 -8.76 10.38 0.90
CA GLY A 34 -8.60 11.79 1.28
C GLY A 34 -8.20 12.00 2.75
N CYS A 35 -7.66 10.98 3.42
CA CYS A 35 -7.38 11.02 4.85
C CYS A 35 -5.90 11.26 5.16
N GLN A 36 -5.65 11.90 6.31
CA GLN A 36 -4.31 12.18 6.79
C GLN A 36 -3.58 10.91 7.27
N TYR A 37 -2.26 11.00 7.34
CA TYR A 37 -1.37 9.89 7.66
C TYR A 37 -1.77 9.09 8.91
N GLU A 38 -2.06 9.77 10.03
CA GLU A 38 -2.44 9.08 11.27
C GLU A 38 -3.80 8.37 11.16
N ALA A 39 -4.75 8.95 10.43
CA ALA A 39 -6.04 8.31 10.17
C ALA A 39 -5.87 7.08 9.27
N ALA A 40 -5.04 7.17 8.22
CA ALA A 40 -4.72 6.06 7.35
C ALA A 40 -4.02 4.93 8.10
N LYS A 41 -2.98 5.24 8.88
CA LYS A 41 -2.25 4.29 9.70
C LYS A 41 -3.17 3.54 10.66
N ARG A 42 -4.05 4.27 11.36
CA ARG A 42 -5.04 3.68 12.28
C ARG A 42 -6.02 2.77 11.54
N ARG A 43 -6.60 3.24 10.42
CA ARG A 43 -7.58 2.46 9.64
C ARG A 43 -6.97 1.18 9.08
N LEU A 44 -5.79 1.27 8.47
CA LEU A 44 -5.08 0.10 7.94
C LEU A 44 -4.74 -0.89 9.05
N GLY A 45 -4.29 -0.43 10.22
CA GLY A 45 -4.03 -1.30 11.37
C GLY A 45 -5.28 -2.01 11.90
N ILE A 46 -6.44 -1.34 11.89
CA ILE A 46 -7.72 -1.97 12.25
C ILE A 46 -8.10 -3.04 11.23
N LEU A 47 -8.00 -2.73 9.94
CA LEU A 47 -8.34 -3.68 8.86
C LEU A 47 -7.42 -4.90 8.85
N GLU A 48 -6.13 -4.69 9.10
CA GLU A 48 -5.16 -5.77 9.30
C GLU A 48 -5.53 -6.63 10.51
N SER A 49 -5.82 -6.03 11.67
CA SER A 49 -6.17 -6.78 12.89
C SER A 49 -7.47 -7.56 12.75
N LYS A 50 -8.38 -7.11 11.87
CA LYS A 50 -9.62 -7.81 11.53
C LYS A 50 -9.43 -8.93 10.50
N GLY A 51 -8.22 -9.12 9.97
CA GLY A 51 -7.94 -10.09 8.91
C GLY A 51 -8.52 -9.69 7.55
N VAL A 52 -8.89 -8.43 7.36
CA VAL A 52 -9.39 -7.91 6.06
C VAL A 52 -8.25 -7.59 5.12
N LEU A 53 -7.08 -7.21 5.67
CA LEU A 53 -5.87 -6.94 4.90
C LEU A 53 -4.72 -7.80 5.44
N THR A 54 -3.84 -8.22 4.55
CA THR A 54 -2.46 -8.59 4.92
C THR A 54 -1.52 -7.43 4.63
N LYS A 55 -0.36 -7.42 5.29
CA LYS A 55 0.73 -6.50 4.96
C LYS A 55 2.03 -7.25 4.79
N ARG A 56 2.87 -6.81 3.87
CA ARG A 56 4.26 -7.26 3.75
C ARG A 56 5.20 -6.07 3.66
N LYS A 57 6.45 -6.29 4.08
CA LYS A 57 7.49 -5.28 3.97
C LYS A 57 8.10 -5.37 2.57
N LEU A 58 7.98 -4.29 1.82
CA LEU A 58 8.66 -4.12 0.54
C LEU A 58 9.95 -3.34 0.81
N CYS A 59 11.09 -3.91 0.41
CA CYS A 59 12.37 -3.24 0.49
C CYS A 59 12.83 -2.93 -0.92
N VAL A 60 13.09 -1.65 -1.22
CA VAL A 60 13.64 -1.25 -2.52
C VAL A 60 14.80 -0.29 -2.35
N ASN A 61 15.95 -0.62 -2.96
CA ASN A 61 17.11 0.27 -3.01
C ASN A 61 17.49 0.88 -1.65
N GLY A 62 17.37 0.10 -0.57
CA GLY A 62 17.67 0.52 0.80
C GLY A 62 16.52 1.26 1.52
N ALA A 63 15.47 1.66 0.82
CA ALA A 63 14.22 2.13 1.41
C ALA A 63 13.30 0.93 1.74
N SER A 64 12.45 1.08 2.75
CA SER A 64 11.41 0.06 3.02
C SER A 64 10.05 0.70 3.26
N CYS A 65 9.02 0.14 2.64
CA CYS A 65 7.63 0.54 2.85
C CYS A 65 6.76 -0.68 3.18
N TRP A 66 5.57 -0.41 3.70
CA TRP A 66 4.55 -1.44 3.92
C TRP A 66 3.56 -1.39 2.77
N VAL A 67 3.38 -2.53 2.11
CA VAL A 67 2.33 -2.76 1.14
C VAL A 67 1.24 -3.61 1.76
N TYR A 68 0.01 -3.34 1.38
CA TYR A 68 -1.20 -3.96 1.90
C TYR A 68 -1.92 -4.65 0.75
N ARG A 69 -2.51 -5.81 1.04
CA ARG A 69 -3.33 -6.57 0.10
C ARG A 69 -4.65 -6.91 0.78
N LYS A 70 -5.76 -6.86 0.05
CA LYS A 70 -7.05 -7.34 0.57
C LYS A 70 -7.05 -8.86 0.65
N VAL A 71 -7.44 -9.39 1.80
CA VAL A 71 -7.73 -10.82 1.92
C VAL A 71 -9.04 -11.06 1.20
N GLU A 72 -9.00 -11.81 0.10
CA GLU A 72 -10.24 -12.29 -0.51
C GLU A 72 -11.00 -13.07 0.57
N ALA A 73 -12.24 -12.67 0.84
CA ALA A 73 -13.09 -13.47 1.69
C ALA A 73 -13.21 -14.82 0.98
N ASN A 74 -12.63 -15.86 1.58
CA ASN A 74 -12.85 -17.21 1.14
C ASN A 74 -14.34 -17.49 1.41
N ASP A 75 -15.20 -17.22 0.43
CA ASP A 75 -16.64 -17.46 0.44
C ASP A 75 -16.90 -18.98 0.35
N GLY A 76 -16.26 -19.74 1.25
CA GLY A 76 -16.38 -21.16 1.39
C GLY A 76 -17.46 -21.50 2.39
N SER A 77 -18.70 -21.60 1.93
CA SER A 77 -19.74 -22.49 2.49
C SER A 77 -20.84 -22.73 1.46
#